data_AF-A0A202DUB1-F1
#
_entry.id   AF-A0A202DUB1-F1
#
_cell.length_a   1.000
_cell.length_b   1.000
_cell.length_c   1.000
_cell.angle_alpha   90.00
_cell.angle_beta   90.00
_cell.angle_gamma   90.00
#
_symmetry.space_group_name_H-M   'P 1'
#
loop_
_entity.id
_entity.type
_entity.pdbx_description
1 polymer ?
#
loop_
_entity_poly.entity_id
_entity_poly.type
_entity_poly.pdbx_seq_one_letter_code
_entity_poly.pdbx_strand_id
1 'polypeptide(L)'
;MGGERINIKKNIPEFLKLMAEQTAKVLELPVCGIDFIVAHLPERESPKERIKPVVIEVNNCPSLVMYEELHSPEQNALIDQYLDYVATY
;
A
#
# COMPACT_ATOMS: atom_id res chain seq x y z
N MET A 1 -14.30 1.64 15.27
CA MET A 1 -14.17 3.09 15.01
C MET A 1 -14.65 3.37 13.60
N GLY A 2 -15.59 4.30 13.44
CA GLY A 2 -16.24 4.60 12.15
C GLY A 2 -15.51 5.73 11.42
N GLY A 3 -14.55 5.36 10.58
CA GLY A 3 -13.97 6.24 9.57
C GLY A 3 -14.29 5.69 8.18
N GLU A 4 -14.52 6.58 7.21
CA GLU A 4 -14.71 6.18 5.82
C GLU A 4 -13.37 5.74 5.22
N ARG A 5 -13.39 4.65 4.46
CA ARG A 5 -12.23 4.14 3.73
C ARG A 5 -12.48 4.29 2.25
N ILE A 6 -11.53 4.86 1.53
CA ILE A 6 -11.61 5.05 0.08
C ILE A 6 -10.50 4.23 -0.55
N ASN A 7 -10.85 3.25 -1.38
CA ASN A 7 -9.86 2.51 -2.15
C ASN A 7 -9.35 3.39 -3.30
N ILE A 8 -8.07 3.77 -3.22
CA ILE A 8 -7.40 4.59 -4.24
C ILE A 8 -6.42 3.80 -5.11
N LYS A 9 -6.43 2.45 -5.10
CA LYS A 9 -5.44 1.60 -5.80
C LYS A 9 -5.17 2.02 -7.24
N LYS A 10 -6.21 2.42 -7.98
CA LYS A 10 -6.12 2.86 -9.39
C LYS A 10 -5.63 4.31 -9.56
N ASN A 11 -5.65 5.08 -8.49
CA ASN A 11 -5.31 6.50 -8.42
C ASN A 11 -3.93 6.76 -7.82
N ILE A 12 -3.23 5.74 -7.31
CA ILE A 12 -1.88 5.91 -6.76
C ILE A 12 -0.90 6.23 -7.92
N PRO A 13 -0.21 7.39 -7.88
CA PRO A 13 0.82 7.72 -8.86
C PRO A 13 2.00 6.75 -8.79
N GLU A 14 2.65 6.52 -9.93
CA GLU A 14 3.70 5.50 -10.05
C GLU A 14 4.90 5.78 -9.14
N PHE A 15 5.31 7.04 -8.97
CA PHE A 15 6.43 7.39 -8.09
C PHE A 15 6.17 7.01 -6.62
N LEU A 16 4.91 7.00 -6.18
CA LEU A 16 4.57 6.67 -4.80
C LEU A 16 4.66 5.15 -4.57
N LYS A 17 4.26 4.35 -5.57
CA LYS A 17 4.47 2.89 -5.56
C LYS A 17 5.94 2.54 -5.54
N LEU A 18 6.73 3.17 -6.40
CA LEU A 18 8.18 2.97 -6.46
C LEU A 18 8.86 3.35 -5.14
N MET A 19 8.42 4.44 -4.49
CA MET A 19 8.92 4.83 -3.17
C MET A 19 8.59 3.77 -2.10
N ALA A 20 7.38 3.23 -2.10
CA ALA A 20 6.99 2.16 -1.18
C ALA A 20 7.82 0.88 -1.41
N GLU A 21 7.96 0.46 -2.67
CA GLU A 21 8.75 -0.72 -3.05
C GLU A 21 10.23 -0.58 -2.68
N GLN A 22 10.82 0.59 -2.94
CA GLN A 22 12.21 0.88 -2.55
C GLN A 22 12.38 0.85 -1.03
N THR A 23 11.40 1.38 -0.28
CA THR A 23 11.43 1.35 1.19
C THR A 23 11.40 -0.09 1.70
N ALA A 24 10.50 -0.92 1.17
CA ALA A 24 10.40 -2.34 1.51
C ALA A 24 11.72 -3.10 1.22
N LYS A 25 12.31 -2.85 0.04
CA LYS A 25 13.59 -3.45 -0.37
C LYS A 25 14.76 -3.07 0.54
N VAL A 26 14.87 -1.79 0.93
CA VAL A 26 15.93 -1.31 1.83
C VAL A 26 15.83 -1.95 3.21
N LEU A 27 14.61 -2.23 3.67
CA LEU A 27 14.36 -2.86 4.97
C LEU A 27 14.34 -4.40 4.89
N GLU A 28 14.59 -4.97 3.71
CA GLU A 28 14.55 -6.41 3.44
C GLU A 28 13.22 -7.05 3.88
N LEU A 29 12.12 -6.29 3.80
CA LEU A 29 10.79 -6.77 4.16
C LEU A 29 10.07 -7.22 2.88
N PRO A 30 9.82 -8.53 2.72
CA PRO A 30 9.15 -9.04 1.52
C PRO A 30 7.68 -8.62 1.45
N VAL A 31 7.05 -8.42 2.60
CA VAL A 31 5.65 -8.02 2.75
C VAL A 31 5.58 -7.01 3.89
N CYS A 32 5.18 -5.79 3.59
CA CYS A 32 4.98 -4.73 4.58
C CYS A 32 3.96 -3.69 4.08
N GLY A 33 3.34 -2.97 5.01
CA GLY A 33 2.59 -1.76 4.73
C GLY A 33 3.49 -0.54 4.84
N ILE A 34 3.40 0.38 3.88
CA ILE A 34 4.12 1.66 3.94
C ILE A 34 3.09 2.76 4.04
N ASP A 35 3.10 3.48 5.16
CA ASP A 35 2.16 4.55 5.41
C ASP A 35 2.81 5.89 5.12
N PHE A 36 2.05 6.71 4.39
CA PHE A 36 2.49 8.04 3.97
C PHE A 36 1.59 9.10 4.58
N ILE A 37 2.20 10.20 5.01
CA ILE A 37 1.51 11.49 5.07
C ILE A 37 1.69 12.18 3.72
N VAL A 38 0.58 12.66 3.16
CA VAL A 38 0.53 13.39 1.89
C VAL A 38 -0.20 14.72 2.07
N ALA A 39 0.20 15.73 1.31
CA ALA A 39 -0.44 17.05 1.34
C ALA A 39 -1.85 17.04 0.72
N HIS A 40 -2.08 16.16 -0.26
CA HIS A 40 -3.35 16.02 -0.98
C HIS A 40 -3.62 14.56 -1.31
N LEU A 41 -4.90 14.20 -1.46
CA LEU A 41 -5.31 12.87 -1.91
C LEU A 41 -4.67 12.58 -3.28
N PRO A 42 -3.97 11.45 -3.47
CA PRO A 42 -3.30 11.17 -4.72
C PRO A 42 -4.27 10.87 -5.86
N GLU A 43 -3.97 11.45 -7.03
CA GLU A 43 -4.55 11.06 -8.31
C GLU A 43 -3.45 10.51 -9.21
N ARG A 44 -3.80 9.68 -10.19
CA ARG A 44 -2.84 8.89 -10.99
C ARG A 44 -1.73 9.73 -11.63
N GLU A 45 -2.08 10.94 -12.09
CA GLU A 45 -1.19 11.87 -12.77
C GLU A 45 -0.68 13.01 -11.87
N SER A 46 -0.93 12.93 -10.55
CA SER A 46 -0.45 13.95 -9.62
C SER A 46 1.07 13.99 -9.59
N PRO A 47 1.72 15.17 -9.71
CA PRO A 47 3.17 15.28 -9.61
C PRO A 47 3.64 15.15 -8.15
N LYS A 48 4.88 14.69 -7.95
CA LYS A 48 5.47 14.48 -6.60
C LYS A 48 5.47 15.75 -5.76
N GLU A 49 5.69 16.90 -6.40
CA GLU A 49 5.76 18.22 -5.78
C GLU A 49 4.41 18.67 -5.19
N ARG A 50 3.30 18.15 -5.73
CA ARG A 50 1.95 18.38 -5.20
C ARG A 50 1.67 17.43 -4.04
N ILE A 51 1.99 16.15 -4.19
CA ILE A 51 1.70 15.14 -3.16
C ILE A 51 2.56 15.31 -1.91
N LYS A 52 3.83 15.72 -2.08
CA LYS A 52 4.82 15.90 -1.00
C LYS A 52 4.79 14.73 0.00
N PRO A 53 4.96 13.47 -0.47
CA PRO A 53 4.83 12.32 0.40
C PRO A 53 5.97 12.24 1.41
N VAL A 54 5.64 11.85 2.63
CA VAL A 54 6.59 11.51 3.68
C VAL A 54 6.20 10.15 4.24
N VAL A 55 7.14 9.20 4.24
CA VAL A 55 6.95 7.90 4.92
C VAL A 55 6.93 8.15 6.42
N ILE A 56 5.89 7.67 7.09
CA ILE A 56 5.73 7.84 8.55
C ILE A 56 5.81 6.53 9.32
N GLU A 57 5.44 5.42 8.69
CA GLU A 57 5.45 4.10 9.30
C GLU A 57 5.74 3.04 8.24
N VAL A 58 6.49 2.01 8.66
CA VAL A 58 6.63 0.76 7.93
C VAL A 58 6.13 -0.35 8.82
N ASN A 59 4.99 -0.94 8.45
CA ASN A 59 4.35 -2.00 9.21
C ASN A 59 4.75 -3.38 8.63
N ASN A 60 5.54 -4.14 9.38
CA ASN A 60 6.00 -5.49 9.02
C ASN A 60 4.85 -6.54 9.02
N CYS A 61 3.68 -6.21 9.57
CA CYS A 61 2.51 -7.08 9.57
C CYS A 61 1.28 -6.26 9.17
N PRO A 62 1.17 -5.87 7.89
CA PRO A 62 0.09 -4.99 7.45
C PRO A 62 -1.26 -5.68 7.60
N SER A 63 -2.27 -4.89 7.99
CA SER A 63 -3.64 -5.37 8.09
C SER A 63 -4.25 -5.51 6.69
N LEU A 64 -4.08 -6.68 6.06
CA LEU A 64 -4.60 -6.95 4.71
C LEU A 64 -6.14 -6.85 4.63
N VAL A 65 -6.83 -7.02 5.77
CA VAL A 65 -8.28 -6.85 5.91
C VAL A 65 -8.75 -5.39 5.76
N MET A 66 -7.83 -4.41 5.70
CA MET A 66 -8.17 -2.99 5.53
C MET A 66 -8.31 -2.55 4.06
N TYR A 67 -7.81 -3.34 3.10
CA TYR A 67 -7.69 -2.92 1.69
C TYR A 67 -9.00 -2.96 0.88
N GLU A 68 -10.07 -3.59 1.39
CA GLU A 68 -11.46 -3.48 0.91
C GLU A 68 -12.43 -4.22 1.86
N GLU A 69 -13.75 -4.16 1.59
CA GLU A 69 -14.71 -5.07 2.23
C GLU A 69 -14.24 -6.52 2.06
N LEU A 70 -14.42 -7.35 3.09
CA LEU A 70 -13.87 -8.72 3.28
C LEU A 70 -14.17 -9.77 2.19
N HIS A 71 -14.65 -9.37 1.02
CA HIS A 71 -15.11 -10.23 -0.06
C HIS A 71 -14.78 -9.70 -1.47
N SER A 72 -13.87 -8.72 -1.61
CA SER A 72 -13.48 -8.28 -2.96
C SER A 72 -12.53 -9.30 -3.64
N PRO A 73 -12.71 -9.57 -4.95
CA PRO A 73 -11.79 -10.43 -5.71
C PRO A 73 -10.33 -9.96 -5.62
N GLU A 74 -10.11 -8.66 -5.58
CA GLU A 74 -8.78 -8.05 -5.50
C GLU A 74 -8.08 -8.28 -4.15
N GLN A 75 -8.83 -8.31 -3.05
CA GLN A 75 -8.28 -8.62 -1.73
C GLN A 75 -7.94 -10.10 -1.61
N ASN A 76 -8.81 -10.98 -2.08
CA ASN A 76 -8.53 -12.43 -2.10
C ASN A 76 -7.27 -12.72 -2.93
N ALA A 77 -7.11 -12.09 -4.09
CA ALA A 77 -5.90 -12.23 -4.90
C ALA A 77 -4.62 -11.75 -4.17
N LEU A 78 -4.70 -10.71 -3.34
CA LEU A 78 -3.56 -10.25 -2.53
C LEU A 78 -3.22 -11.25 -1.41
N ILE A 79 -4.25 -11.81 -0.75
CA ILE A 79 -4.08 -12.85 0.26
C ILE A 79 -3.49 -14.11 -0.38
N ASP A 80 -3.99 -14.53 -1.54
CA ASP A 80 -3.48 -15.68 -2.28
C ASP A 80 -2.01 -15.49 -2.67
N GLN A 81 -1.63 -14.32 -3.19
CA GLN A 81 -0.22 -14.00 -3.47
C GLN A 81 0.67 -14.05 -2.22
N TYR A 82 0.15 -13.60 -1.08
CA TYR A 82 0.86 -13.70 0.19
C TYR A 82 1.03 -15.16 0.63
N LEU A 83 -0.02 -15.98 0.52
CA LEU A 83 0.03 -17.40 0.85
C LEU A 83 1.00 -18.16 -0.07
N ASP A 84 0.97 -17.88 -1.37
CA ASP A 84 1.92 -18.43 -2.35
C ASP A 84 3.36 -18.07 -1.97
N TYR A 85 3.62 -16.81 -1.61
CA TYR A 85 4.94 -16.37 -1.14
C TYR A 85 5.40 -17.15 0.09
N VAL A 86 4.55 -17.27 1.12
CA VAL A 86 4.89 -18.01 2.34
C VAL A 86 5.11 -19.50 2.06
N ALA A 87 4.34 -20.10 1.13
CA ALA A 87 4.48 -21.50 0.76
C ALA A 87 5.77 -21.83 -0.01
N THR A 88 6.49 -20.81 -0.50
CA THR A 88 7.79 -20.98 -1.20
C THR A 88 9.02 -20.89 -0.29
N TYR A 89 8.82 -20.64 1.01
CA TYR A 89 9.83 -20.73 2.08
C TYR A 89 9.71 -22.03 2.86
#